data_AF-A0A7M7P6V7-F1
#
_entry.id   AF-A0A7M7P6V7-F1
#
_cell.length_a   1.000
_cell.length_b   1.000
_cell.length_c   1.000
_cell.angle_alpha   90.00
_cell.angle_beta   90.00
_cell.angle_gamma   90.00
#
_symmetry.space_group_name_H-M   'P 1'
#
loop_
_entity.id
_entity.type
_entity.pdbx_description
1 polymer ?
#
loop_
_entity_poly.entity_id
_entity_poly.type
_entity_poly.pdbx_seq_one_letter_code
_entity_poly.pdbx_strand_id
1 'polypeptide(L)'
;MAKGMETLLEASDDDLSDYRFTVDGPVNEPEIELKPGGKDEVVTTANVREYIELYARHYTASSQFKVFSKSFRSMFGCFGLHQRFTPQELMSLFQGGEYDWKAFQKSFGYDEKGYTANHLVVKMFWSVFHGDLTEDDKRDFLRVMTGADHVPIGGIQEVRPRMWPMGGDKDCKGKPPKDMCPEVNTCHGFIVLHLPMYRKREHLKERLMKLIEMKGHGFHKIPD
;
A
#
# COMPACT_ATOMS: atom_id res chain seq x y z
N MET A 1 -0.90 24.45 -2.45
CA MET A 1 -2.28 24.77 -2.89
C MET A 1 -3.21 24.99 -1.69
N ALA A 2 -3.54 23.98 -0.88
CA ALA A 2 -4.49 24.15 0.25
C ALA A 2 -4.14 25.27 1.25
N LYS A 3 -2.90 25.32 1.76
CA LYS A 3 -2.45 26.42 2.65
C LYS A 3 -2.53 27.81 2.00
N GLY A 4 -2.30 27.90 0.69
CA GLY A 4 -2.41 29.17 -0.04
C GLY A 4 -3.87 29.62 -0.19
N MET A 5 -4.80 28.68 -0.35
CA MET A 5 -6.24 28.98 -0.42
C MET A 5 -6.81 29.41 0.94
N GLU A 6 -6.32 28.84 2.05
CA GLU A 6 -6.68 29.31 3.40
C GLU A 6 -6.20 30.75 3.64
N THR A 7 -4.98 31.09 3.20
CA THR A 7 -4.46 32.46 3.29
C THR A 7 -5.32 33.46 2.51
N LEU A 8 -5.85 33.08 1.34
CA LEU A 8 -6.74 33.95 0.56
C LEU A 8 -8.08 34.23 1.27
N LEU A 9 -8.58 33.31 2.10
CA LEU A 9 -9.83 33.52 2.86
C LEU A 9 -9.65 34.52 4.01
N GLU A 10 -8.42 34.70 4.48
CA GLU A 10 -8.07 35.62 5.57
C GLU A 10 -7.50 36.95 5.06
N ALA A 11 -7.27 37.07 3.75
CA ALA A 11 -6.68 38.23 3.09
C ALA A 11 -7.64 39.44 3.07
N SER A 12 -7.09 40.64 3.12
CA SER A 12 -7.85 41.88 2.95
C SER A 12 -8.10 42.19 1.46
N ASP A 13 -9.01 43.11 1.16
CA ASP A 13 -9.24 43.55 -0.23
C ASP A 13 -7.98 44.19 -0.87
N ASP A 14 -7.09 44.77 -0.07
CA ASP A 14 -5.82 45.33 -0.53
C ASP A 14 -4.85 44.21 -0.95
N ASP A 15 -4.78 43.14 -0.17
CA ASP A 15 -3.97 41.96 -0.50
C ASP A 15 -4.49 41.20 -1.74
N LEU A 16 -5.80 41.31 -2.02
CA LEU A 16 -6.48 40.66 -3.13
C LEU A 16 -6.50 41.50 -4.42
N SER A 17 -6.05 42.76 -4.39
CA SER A 17 -6.22 43.71 -5.51
C SER A 17 -5.56 43.27 -6.82
N ASP A 18 -4.51 42.46 -6.72
CA ASP A 18 -3.75 41.94 -7.86
C ASP A 18 -4.36 40.66 -8.44
N TYR A 19 -5.31 40.03 -7.74
CA TYR A 19 -5.94 38.80 -8.18
C TYR A 19 -7.10 39.10 -9.13
N ARG A 20 -7.16 38.32 -10.22
CA ARG A 20 -8.26 38.27 -11.17
C ARG A 20 -8.76 36.84 -11.25
N PHE A 21 -9.95 36.63 -11.83
CA PHE A 21 -10.46 35.29 -12.10
C PHE A 21 -9.77 34.66 -13.33
N THR A 22 -8.45 34.58 -13.28
CA THR A 22 -7.58 33.99 -14.30
C THR A 22 -6.54 33.06 -13.67
N VAL A 23 -5.97 32.19 -14.49
CA VAL A 23 -4.79 31.36 -14.16
C VAL A 23 -3.79 31.39 -15.31
N ASP A 24 -2.51 31.21 -14.99
CA ASP A 24 -1.47 31.11 -16.00
C ASP A 24 -1.77 29.95 -16.96
N GLY A 25 -1.72 30.25 -18.25
CA GLY A 25 -1.78 29.23 -19.30
C GLY A 25 -0.49 28.39 -19.33
N PRO A 26 -0.47 27.32 -20.14
CA PRO A 26 0.77 26.63 -20.50
C PRO A 26 1.85 27.60 -21.00
N VAL A 27 3.10 27.16 -21.02
CA VAL A 27 4.23 28.00 -21.45
C VAL A 27 3.96 28.59 -22.85
N ASN A 28 4.00 29.92 -22.97
CA ASN A 28 3.67 30.70 -24.17
C ASN A 28 2.19 30.73 -24.58
N GLU A 29 1.28 30.35 -23.70
CA GLU A 29 -0.16 30.49 -23.91
C GLU A 29 -0.73 31.64 -23.05
N PRO A 30 -1.82 32.30 -23.51
CA PRO A 30 -2.46 33.36 -22.74
C PRO A 30 -3.07 32.81 -21.44
N GLU A 31 -3.26 33.70 -20.47
CA GLU A 31 -4.02 33.39 -19.26
C GLU A 31 -5.40 32.81 -19.59
N ILE A 32 -5.82 31.83 -18.78
CA ILE A 32 -7.10 31.17 -18.91
C ILE A 32 -8.07 31.83 -17.93
N GLU A 33 -9.18 32.39 -18.46
CA GLU A 33 -10.25 32.90 -17.60
C GLU A 33 -10.99 31.76 -16.90
N LEU A 34 -11.20 31.90 -15.59
CA LEU A 34 -11.95 30.97 -14.76
C LEU A 34 -13.47 31.11 -14.92
N LYS A 35 -13.93 32.30 -15.33
CA LYS A 35 -15.32 32.62 -15.69
C LYS A 35 -15.34 33.69 -16.79
N PRO A 36 -16.43 33.83 -17.57
CA PRO A 36 -16.51 34.85 -18.62
C PRO A 36 -16.27 36.26 -18.08
N GLY A 37 -15.30 36.98 -18.66
CA GLY A 37 -14.92 38.32 -18.20
C GLY A 37 -14.07 38.33 -16.92
N GLY A 38 -13.57 37.16 -16.52
CA GLY A 38 -12.82 37.00 -15.27
C GLY A 38 -11.52 37.78 -15.22
N LYS A 39 -10.95 38.13 -16.38
CA LYS A 39 -9.76 38.97 -16.47
C LYS A 39 -9.98 40.42 -16.01
N ASP A 40 -11.22 40.91 -16.15
CA ASP A 40 -11.58 42.28 -15.78
C ASP A 40 -12.15 42.35 -14.35
N GLU A 41 -12.45 41.20 -13.72
CA GLU A 41 -13.03 41.13 -12.38
C GLU A 41 -11.95 40.93 -11.30
N VAL A 42 -11.84 41.90 -10.39
CA VAL A 42 -10.95 41.85 -9.23
C VAL A 42 -11.50 40.89 -8.17
N VAL A 43 -10.62 40.08 -7.58
CA VAL A 43 -10.96 39.28 -6.41
C VAL A 43 -11.01 40.17 -5.18
N THR A 44 -12.03 39.98 -4.36
CA THR A 44 -12.36 40.72 -3.14
C THR A 44 -12.76 39.72 -2.07
N THR A 45 -12.77 40.14 -0.82
CA THR A 45 -13.30 39.36 0.31
C THR A 45 -14.72 38.84 0.09
N ALA A 46 -15.54 39.55 -0.72
CA ALA A 46 -16.90 39.14 -1.05
C ALA A 46 -16.96 37.98 -2.08
N ASN A 47 -16.04 37.90 -3.04
CA ASN A 47 -16.04 36.90 -4.12
C ASN A 47 -14.87 35.91 -4.05
N VAL A 48 -13.97 36.01 -3.05
CA VAL A 48 -12.79 35.13 -2.92
C VAL A 48 -13.15 33.65 -2.79
N ARG A 49 -14.31 33.32 -2.20
CA ARG A 49 -14.81 31.94 -2.15
C ARG A 49 -15.11 31.38 -3.53
N GLU A 50 -15.70 32.19 -4.41
CA GLU A 50 -15.97 31.82 -5.80
C GLU A 50 -14.64 31.64 -6.55
N TYR A 51 -13.69 32.54 -6.35
CA TYR A 51 -12.36 32.44 -6.96
C TYR A 51 -11.68 31.11 -6.58
N ILE A 52 -11.64 30.77 -5.28
CA ILE A 52 -11.05 29.52 -4.79
C ILE A 52 -11.77 28.31 -5.38
N GLU A 53 -13.11 28.32 -5.46
CA GLU A 53 -13.87 27.23 -6.05
C GLU A 53 -13.54 27.03 -7.52
N LEU A 54 -13.55 28.10 -8.31
CA LEU A 54 -13.25 28.05 -9.74
C LEU A 54 -11.78 27.66 -10.01
N TYR A 55 -10.85 28.20 -9.22
CA TYR A 55 -9.44 27.84 -9.29
C TYR A 55 -9.26 26.36 -8.97
N ALA A 56 -9.79 25.87 -7.84
CA ALA A 56 -9.74 24.46 -7.48
C ALA A 56 -10.35 23.58 -8.58
N ARG A 57 -11.52 23.97 -9.10
CA ARG A 57 -12.18 23.28 -10.20
C ARG A 57 -11.34 23.25 -11.46
N HIS A 58 -10.64 24.31 -11.83
CA HIS A 58 -9.75 24.30 -12.99
C HIS A 58 -8.66 23.24 -12.84
N TYR A 59 -8.01 23.17 -11.68
CA TYR A 59 -6.95 22.19 -11.42
C TYR A 59 -7.48 20.74 -11.25
N THR A 60 -8.67 20.55 -10.69
CA THR A 60 -9.21 19.20 -10.41
C THR A 60 -10.14 18.65 -11.50
N ALA A 61 -10.80 19.52 -12.26
CA ALA A 61 -11.80 19.17 -13.26
C ALA A 61 -11.27 19.32 -14.69
N SER A 62 -10.00 18.98 -14.91
CA SER A 62 -9.44 18.89 -16.25
C SER A 62 -10.32 17.96 -17.12
N SER A 63 -10.38 18.22 -18.43
CA SER A 63 -11.08 17.38 -19.39
C SER A 63 -10.66 15.90 -19.29
N GLN A 64 -9.40 15.66 -18.91
CA GLN A 64 -8.81 14.35 -18.66
C GLN A 64 -9.48 13.64 -17.47
N PHE A 65 -9.73 14.34 -16.36
CA PHE A 65 -10.45 13.76 -15.23
C PHE A 65 -11.89 13.40 -15.59
N LYS A 66 -12.56 14.20 -16.42
CA LYS A 66 -13.93 13.89 -16.88
C LYS A 66 -13.96 12.60 -17.71
N VAL A 67 -12.99 12.42 -18.62
CA VAL A 67 -12.84 11.19 -19.42
C VAL A 67 -12.51 10.01 -18.50
N PHE A 68 -11.53 10.15 -17.60
CA PHE A 68 -11.17 9.14 -16.62
C PHE A 68 -12.37 8.72 -15.77
N SER A 69 -13.11 9.68 -15.20
CA SER A 69 -14.30 9.44 -14.37
C SER A 69 -15.39 8.68 -15.12
N LYS A 70 -15.63 9.03 -16.39
CA LYS A 70 -16.56 8.30 -17.25
C LYS A 70 -16.10 6.85 -17.48
N SER A 71 -14.83 6.65 -17.83
CA SER A 71 -14.26 5.32 -18.06
C SER A 71 -14.29 4.47 -16.78
N PHE A 72 -13.89 5.03 -15.65
CA PHE A 72 -13.91 4.39 -14.33
C PHE A 72 -15.33 3.93 -13.97
N ARG A 73 -16.33 4.81 -14.11
CA ARG A 73 -17.74 4.46 -13.85
C ARG A 73 -18.26 3.40 -14.81
N SER A 74 -17.79 3.36 -16.06
CA SER A 74 -18.16 2.31 -17.00
C SER A 74 -17.56 0.96 -16.63
N MET A 75 -16.28 0.92 -16.24
CA MET A 75 -15.59 -0.31 -15.86
C MET A 75 -16.12 -0.89 -14.55
N PHE A 76 -16.39 -0.02 -13.56
CA PHE A 76 -16.77 -0.43 -12.22
C PHE A 76 -18.26 -0.18 -11.89
N GLY A 77 -19.07 0.13 -12.90
CA GLY A 77 -20.48 0.52 -12.73
C GLY A 77 -21.32 -0.58 -12.07
N CYS A 78 -21.07 -1.84 -12.41
CA CYS A 78 -21.76 -2.98 -11.80
C CYS A 78 -21.38 -3.21 -10.32
N PHE A 79 -20.21 -2.75 -9.89
CA PHE A 79 -19.75 -2.90 -8.51
C PHE A 79 -20.23 -1.76 -7.59
N GLY A 80 -20.75 -0.67 -8.16
CA GLY A 80 -21.27 0.47 -7.39
C GLY A 80 -20.20 1.14 -6.52
N LEU A 81 -18.92 1.08 -6.90
CA LEU A 81 -17.80 1.51 -6.04
C LEU A 81 -17.98 2.94 -5.51
N HIS A 82 -18.39 3.87 -6.38
CA HIS A 82 -18.62 5.28 -6.03
C HIS A 82 -19.81 5.53 -5.08
N GLN A 83 -20.69 4.54 -4.87
CA GLN A 83 -21.84 4.62 -3.96
C GLN A 83 -21.59 3.89 -2.64
N ARG A 84 -20.63 2.96 -2.64
CA ARG A 84 -20.36 2.05 -1.51
C ARG A 84 -19.15 2.46 -0.70
N PHE A 85 -18.23 3.23 -1.27
CA PHE A 85 -16.99 3.63 -0.64
C PHE A 85 -16.88 5.15 -0.55
N THR A 86 -16.38 5.62 0.59
CA THR A 86 -15.87 6.98 0.74
C THR A 86 -14.63 7.19 -0.14
N PRO A 87 -14.24 8.43 -0.48
CA PRO A 87 -13.03 8.69 -1.25
C PRO A 87 -11.77 8.04 -0.65
N GLN A 88 -11.65 8.04 0.67
CA GLN A 88 -10.54 7.43 1.41
C GLN A 88 -10.54 5.91 1.24
N GLU A 89 -11.68 5.24 1.43
CA GLU A 89 -11.75 3.78 1.25
C GLU A 89 -11.52 3.37 -0.20
N LEU A 90 -12.00 4.17 -1.16
CA LEU A 90 -11.74 3.96 -2.58
C LEU A 90 -10.24 4.13 -2.89
N MET A 91 -9.55 5.07 -2.24
CA MET A 91 -8.11 5.22 -2.36
C MET A 91 -7.37 4.01 -1.76
N SER A 92 -7.79 3.53 -0.58
CA SER A 92 -7.25 2.31 0.04
C SER A 92 -7.48 1.06 -0.82
N LEU A 93 -8.57 0.99 -1.60
CA LEU A 93 -8.79 -0.08 -2.58
C LEU A 93 -7.68 -0.14 -3.63
N PHE A 94 -7.18 1.01 -4.08
CA PHE A 94 -6.13 1.08 -5.12
C PHE A 94 -4.71 1.09 -4.56
N GLN A 95 -4.52 1.63 -3.35
CA GLN A 95 -3.19 1.76 -2.74
C GLN A 95 -2.85 0.59 -1.81
N GLY A 96 -3.84 -0.19 -1.40
CA GLY A 96 -3.73 -1.12 -0.28
C GLY A 96 -3.77 -0.43 1.08
N GLY A 97 -3.83 -1.23 2.14
CA GLY A 97 -3.69 -0.76 3.52
C GLY A 97 -2.25 -0.38 3.91
N GLU A 98 -2.08 0.23 5.08
CA GLU A 98 -0.76 0.50 5.66
C GLU A 98 -0.06 -0.80 6.10
N TYR A 99 1.28 -0.78 6.04
CA TYR A 99 2.12 -1.88 6.48
C TYR A 99 2.37 -1.81 7.99
N ASP A 100 1.44 -2.31 8.80
CA ASP A 100 1.66 -2.55 10.23
C ASP A 100 2.27 -3.95 10.46
N TRP A 101 3.60 -4.01 10.45
CA TRP A 101 4.32 -5.26 10.67
C TRP A 101 4.11 -5.89 12.05
N LYS A 102 3.71 -5.10 13.07
CA LYS A 102 3.36 -5.65 14.39
C LYS A 102 1.99 -6.31 14.34
N ALA A 103 1.03 -5.72 13.64
CA ALA A 103 -0.26 -6.36 13.38
C ALA A 103 -0.10 -7.63 12.54
N PHE A 104 0.77 -7.59 11.52
CA PHE A 104 1.11 -8.78 10.73
C PHE A 104 1.71 -9.90 11.60
N GLN A 105 2.64 -9.59 12.51
CA GLN A 105 3.14 -10.60 13.45
C GLN A 105 2.05 -11.20 14.33
N LYS A 106 1.11 -10.39 14.80
CA LYS A 106 0.00 -10.84 15.64
C LYS A 106 -1.03 -11.68 14.90
N SER A 107 -1.13 -11.55 13.57
CA SER A 107 -2.07 -12.33 12.77
C SER A 107 -1.58 -13.75 12.46
N PHE A 108 -0.32 -14.08 12.77
CA PHE A 108 0.20 -15.43 12.61
C PHE A 108 -0.44 -16.40 13.60
N GLY A 109 -1.06 -17.45 13.04
CA GLY A 109 -1.47 -18.63 13.78
C GLY A 109 -0.28 -19.55 14.05
N TYR A 110 -0.21 -20.04 15.28
CA TYR A 110 0.72 -21.07 15.69
C TYR A 110 -0.11 -22.29 16.06
N ASP A 111 0.05 -23.40 15.33
CA ASP A 111 -0.75 -24.62 15.50
C ASP A 111 -0.24 -25.46 16.68
N GLU A 112 -1.10 -26.27 17.28
CA GLU A 112 -0.76 -27.17 18.40
C GLU A 112 0.28 -28.24 18.00
N LYS A 113 0.48 -28.45 16.70
CA LYS A 113 1.36 -29.48 16.13
C LYS A 113 2.87 -29.12 16.10
N GLY A 114 3.32 -27.98 16.64
CA GLY A 114 4.75 -27.89 17.02
C GLY A 114 5.40 -26.52 17.21
N TYR A 115 4.90 -25.43 16.60
CA TYR A 115 5.41 -24.09 16.92
C TYR A 115 4.43 -23.34 17.80
N THR A 116 4.97 -22.61 18.77
CA THR A 116 4.23 -21.65 19.59
C THR A 116 4.86 -20.27 19.42
N ALA A 117 4.13 -19.21 19.74
CA ALA A 117 4.67 -17.84 19.73
C ALA A 117 5.96 -17.69 20.58
N ASN A 118 6.14 -18.57 21.58
CA ASN A 118 7.30 -18.56 22.47
C ASN A 118 8.47 -19.46 22.01
N HIS A 119 8.28 -20.26 20.97
CA HIS A 119 9.30 -21.18 20.46
C HIS A 119 10.55 -20.42 19.99
N LEU A 120 11.74 -20.97 20.26
CA LEU A 120 13.02 -20.30 19.96
C LEU A 120 13.12 -19.87 18.49
N VAL A 121 12.77 -20.78 17.57
CA VAL A 121 12.81 -20.53 16.12
C VAL A 121 11.83 -19.43 15.70
N VAL A 122 10.65 -19.35 16.33
CA VAL A 122 9.65 -18.30 16.06
C VAL A 122 10.16 -16.93 16.53
N LYS A 123 10.73 -16.86 17.73
CA LYS A 123 11.37 -15.64 18.25
C LYS A 123 12.53 -15.19 17.36
N MET A 124 13.32 -16.16 16.90
CA MET A 124 14.45 -15.92 16.00
C MET A 124 13.98 -15.40 14.63
N PHE A 125 12.90 -15.97 14.07
CA PHE A 125 12.27 -15.49 12.85
C PHE A 125 11.86 -14.02 12.98
N TRP A 126 11.10 -13.67 14.02
CA TRP A 126 10.65 -12.28 14.22
C TRP A 126 11.78 -11.32 14.56
N SER A 127 12.82 -11.79 15.25
CA SER A 127 14.05 -11.02 15.49
C SER A 127 14.74 -10.66 14.18
N VAL A 128 14.84 -11.60 13.23
CA VAL A 128 15.37 -11.34 11.88
C VAL A 128 14.41 -10.43 11.09
N PHE A 129 13.12 -10.74 11.09
CA PHE A 129 12.12 -9.98 10.33
C PHE A 129 12.09 -8.50 10.72
N HIS A 130 12.10 -8.19 12.02
CA HIS A 130 12.05 -6.80 12.49
C HIS A 130 13.42 -6.12 12.58
N GLY A 131 14.49 -6.88 12.82
CA GLY A 131 15.82 -6.32 13.09
C GLY A 131 16.76 -6.31 11.89
N ASP A 132 16.61 -7.22 10.93
CA ASP A 132 17.52 -7.38 9.80
C ASP A 132 16.91 -7.03 8.44
N LEU A 133 15.60 -7.20 8.25
CA LEU A 133 14.95 -6.96 6.96
C LEU A 133 14.65 -5.48 6.75
N THR A 134 14.92 -5.00 5.53
CA THR A 134 14.50 -3.67 5.09
C THR A 134 12.99 -3.63 4.84
N GLU A 135 12.41 -2.43 4.67
CA GLU A 135 10.99 -2.33 4.34
C GLU A 135 10.65 -3.01 3.00
N ASP A 136 11.55 -2.93 2.01
CA ASP A 136 11.36 -3.60 0.72
C ASP A 136 11.40 -5.13 0.88
N ASP A 137 12.33 -5.66 1.70
CA ASP A 137 12.38 -7.09 2.00
C ASP A 137 11.09 -7.59 2.65
N LYS A 138 10.49 -6.81 3.56
CA LYS A 138 9.24 -7.18 4.23
C LYS A 138 8.04 -7.14 3.26
N ARG A 139 7.98 -6.13 2.38
CA ARG A 139 6.96 -6.04 1.33
C ARG A 139 7.04 -7.22 0.38
N ASP A 140 8.25 -7.60 0.01
CA ASP A 140 8.42 -8.73 -0.88
C ASP A 140 8.21 -10.08 -0.18
N PHE A 141 8.53 -10.19 1.11
CA PHE A 141 8.10 -11.33 1.91
C PHE A 141 6.56 -11.45 1.92
N LEU A 142 5.84 -10.35 2.11
CA LEU A 142 4.37 -10.34 2.03
C LEU A 142 3.88 -10.79 0.65
N ARG A 143 4.56 -10.37 -0.42
CA ARG A 143 4.26 -10.81 -1.79
C ARG A 143 4.51 -12.29 -2.01
N VAL A 144 5.60 -12.84 -1.47
CA VAL A 144 5.86 -14.29 -1.49
C VAL A 144 4.76 -15.05 -0.73
N MET A 145 4.30 -14.51 0.40
CA MET A 145 3.25 -15.12 1.22
C MET A 145 1.86 -15.09 0.59
N THR A 146 1.50 -13.99 -0.08
CA THR A 146 0.12 -13.70 -0.50
C THR A 146 -0.09 -13.73 -2.01
N GLY A 147 0.97 -13.59 -2.79
CA GLY A 147 0.92 -13.32 -4.23
C GLY A 147 0.54 -11.87 -4.59
N ALA A 148 0.14 -11.04 -3.61
CA ALA A 148 -0.27 -9.65 -3.82
C ALA A 148 0.88 -8.69 -3.50
N ASP A 149 0.92 -7.57 -4.22
CA ASP A 149 1.88 -6.47 -4.04
C ASP A 149 1.39 -5.38 -3.08
N HIS A 150 0.20 -5.55 -2.52
CA HIS A 150 -0.45 -4.60 -1.62
C HIS A 150 -1.16 -5.29 -0.45
N VAL A 151 -1.32 -4.54 0.63
CA VAL A 151 -2.05 -4.98 1.83
C VAL A 151 -3.55 -5.02 1.54
N PRO A 152 -4.29 -6.06 2.00
CA PRO A 152 -5.74 -6.12 1.84
C PRO A 152 -6.46 -4.88 2.38
N ILE A 153 -7.62 -4.55 1.83
CA ILE A 153 -8.44 -3.38 2.22
C ILE A 153 -8.76 -3.41 3.73
N GLY A 154 -8.99 -4.60 4.29
CA GLY A 154 -9.25 -4.79 5.72
C GLY A 154 -8.01 -4.65 6.62
N GLY A 155 -6.85 -4.33 6.06
CA GLY A 155 -5.57 -4.23 6.74
C GLY A 155 -4.74 -5.51 6.72
N ILE A 156 -3.48 -5.40 7.11
CA ILE A 156 -2.50 -6.51 7.05
C ILE A 156 -2.83 -7.64 8.02
N GLN A 157 -3.62 -7.37 9.06
CA GLN A 157 -4.16 -8.37 9.99
C GLN A 157 -5.11 -9.39 9.35
N GLU A 158 -5.67 -9.06 8.18
CA GLU A 158 -6.50 -10.00 7.42
C GLU A 158 -5.67 -11.05 6.70
N VAL A 159 -4.36 -10.81 6.53
CA VAL A 159 -3.41 -11.85 6.17
C VAL A 159 -3.17 -12.68 7.42
N ARG A 160 -3.72 -13.90 7.49
CA ARG A 160 -3.63 -14.80 8.66
C ARG A 160 -2.83 -16.07 8.34
N PRO A 161 -1.50 -16.00 8.20
CA PRO A 161 -0.69 -17.18 7.92
C PRO A 161 -0.62 -18.11 9.13
N ARG A 162 -0.38 -19.39 8.87
CA ARG A 162 0.03 -20.36 9.89
C ARG A 162 1.51 -20.68 9.73
N MET A 163 2.25 -20.74 10.84
CA MET A 163 3.65 -21.18 10.82
C MET A 163 3.74 -22.64 11.25
N TRP A 164 4.28 -23.49 10.40
CA TRP A 164 4.46 -24.92 10.67
C TRP A 164 5.94 -25.30 10.67
N PRO A 165 6.37 -26.17 11.59
CA PRO A 165 7.72 -26.71 11.54
C PRO A 165 7.91 -27.56 10.28
N MET A 166 9.10 -27.47 9.70
CA MET A 166 9.55 -28.33 8.60
C MET A 166 10.85 -29.01 8.99
N GLY A 167 10.93 -30.32 8.82
CA GLY A 167 12.12 -31.07 9.23
C GLY A 167 12.26 -31.16 10.75
N GLY A 168 12.48 -32.38 11.20
CA GLY A 168 12.73 -32.80 12.57
C GLY A 168 13.23 -34.24 12.50
N ASP A 169 13.84 -34.76 13.57
CA ASP A 169 14.57 -36.04 13.56
C ASP A 169 13.79 -37.26 12.99
N LYS A 170 12.46 -37.15 12.82
CA LYS A 170 11.59 -38.22 12.28
C LYS A 170 11.03 -37.99 10.87
N ASP A 171 10.96 -36.74 10.39
CA ASP A 171 10.34 -36.40 9.08
C ASP A 171 11.34 -35.90 8.03
N CYS A 172 12.63 -35.87 8.37
CA CYS A 172 13.69 -35.49 7.44
C CYS A 172 13.87 -36.56 6.36
N LYS A 173 13.26 -36.36 5.19
CA LYS A 173 13.77 -36.93 3.94
C LYS A 173 15.13 -36.28 3.61
N GLY A 174 16.19 -36.75 4.26
CA GLY A 174 17.58 -36.69 3.79
C GLY A 174 18.43 -35.44 4.07
N LYS A 175 17.88 -34.22 4.24
CA LYS A 175 18.68 -33.00 4.44
C LYS A 175 18.62 -32.48 5.90
N PRO A 176 19.73 -31.98 6.49
CA PRO A 176 19.68 -31.35 7.80
C PRO A 176 19.01 -29.96 7.73
N PRO A 177 18.40 -29.44 8.81
CA PRO A 177 17.65 -28.19 8.78
C PRO A 177 18.42 -26.97 8.24
N LYS A 178 19.75 -26.93 8.41
CA LYS A 178 20.62 -25.87 7.87
C LYS A 178 20.62 -25.79 6.32
N ASP A 179 20.28 -26.89 5.67
CA ASP A 179 20.30 -27.04 4.21
C ASP A 179 18.89 -26.95 3.59
N MET A 180 17.86 -26.79 4.42
CA MET A 180 16.47 -26.58 3.99
C MET A 180 16.18 -25.08 3.88
N CYS A 181 15.42 -24.69 2.86
CA CYS A 181 14.84 -23.34 2.75
C CYS A 181 13.41 -23.35 3.30
N PRO A 182 12.90 -22.23 3.85
CA PRO A 182 11.50 -22.12 4.20
C PRO A 182 10.65 -22.18 2.93
N GLU A 183 9.44 -22.71 3.05
CA GLU A 183 8.50 -22.85 1.94
C GLU A 183 7.17 -22.19 2.30
N VAL A 184 6.53 -21.58 1.30
CA VAL A 184 5.19 -21.00 1.45
C VAL A 184 4.22 -21.80 0.60
N ASN A 185 3.17 -22.29 1.25
CA ASN A 185 2.05 -22.95 0.58
C ASN A 185 0.80 -22.06 0.68
N THR A 186 0.26 -21.70 -0.48
CA THR A 186 -1.02 -20.98 -0.61
C THR A 186 -2.07 -21.95 -1.15
N CYS A 187 -3.11 -22.22 -0.38
CA CYS A 187 -4.27 -23.00 -0.83
C CYS A 187 -5.55 -22.17 -0.61
N HIS A 188 -6.64 -22.47 -1.31
CA HIS A 188 -7.90 -21.70 -1.21
C HIS A 188 -8.32 -21.51 0.26
N GLY A 189 -8.12 -20.29 0.77
CA GLY A 189 -8.54 -19.86 2.11
C GLY A 189 -7.48 -19.88 3.21
N PHE A 190 -6.22 -20.31 2.98
CA PHE A 190 -5.18 -20.23 4.02
C PHE A 190 -3.74 -20.22 3.46
N ILE A 191 -2.85 -19.52 4.17
CA ILE A 191 -1.42 -19.38 3.88
C ILE A 191 -0.64 -20.15 4.95
N VAL A 192 0.33 -20.97 4.56
CA VAL A 192 1.20 -21.69 5.48
C VAL A 192 2.66 -21.38 5.18
N LEU A 193 3.39 -20.88 6.18
CA LEU A 193 4.84 -20.79 6.18
C LEU A 193 5.42 -22.03 6.84
N HIS A 194 6.01 -22.91 6.05
CA HIS A 194 6.81 -24.01 6.54
C HIS A 194 8.21 -23.51 6.86
N LEU A 195 8.56 -23.46 8.14
CA LEU A 195 9.82 -22.92 8.62
C LEU A 195 10.68 -24.03 9.26
N PRO A 196 11.86 -24.32 8.70
CA PRO A 196 12.75 -25.32 9.28
C PRO A 196 13.17 -25.00 10.71
N MET A 197 13.44 -26.05 11.50
CA MET A 197 13.92 -25.90 12.89
C MET A 197 15.38 -25.45 12.95
N TYR A 198 15.67 -24.23 12.51
CA TYR A 198 17.01 -23.66 12.52
C TYR A 198 17.55 -23.50 13.94
N ARG A 199 18.83 -23.85 14.14
CA ARG A 199 19.52 -23.69 15.44
C ARG A 199 20.25 -22.35 15.58
N LYS A 200 20.51 -21.68 14.46
CA LYS A 200 21.31 -20.44 14.37
C LYS A 200 20.52 -19.38 13.62
N ARG A 201 20.60 -18.13 14.11
CA ARG A 201 19.89 -16.98 13.52
C ARG A 201 20.42 -16.64 12.14
N GLU A 202 21.72 -16.78 11.96
CA GLU A 202 22.43 -16.49 10.71
C GLU A 202 21.93 -17.39 9.57
N HIS A 203 21.73 -18.69 9.86
CA HIS A 203 21.18 -19.63 8.89
C HIS A 203 19.72 -19.29 8.55
N LEU A 204 18.90 -18.94 9.55
CA LEU A 204 17.51 -18.53 9.30
C LEU A 204 17.49 -17.30 8.40
N LYS A 205 18.31 -16.28 8.71
CA LYS A 205 18.41 -15.05 7.91
C LYS A 205 18.80 -15.37 6.47
N GLU A 206 19.87 -16.12 6.26
CA GLU A 206 20.34 -16.47 4.92
C GLU A 206 19.24 -17.19 4.10
N ARG A 207 18.57 -18.17 4.72
CA ARG A 207 17.54 -18.97 4.04
C ARG A 207 16.24 -18.19 3.82
N LEU A 208 15.88 -17.31 4.75
CA LEU A 208 14.74 -16.40 4.60
C LEU A 208 15.00 -15.39 3.47
N MET A 209 16.20 -14.84 3.38
CA MET A 209 16.57 -13.94 2.27
C MET A 209 16.48 -14.65 0.93
N LYS A 210 16.95 -15.91 0.83
CA LYS A 210 16.77 -16.70 -0.41
C LYS A 210 15.31 -16.88 -0.78
N LEU A 211 14.43 -17.17 0.18
CA LEU A 211 12.99 -17.24 -0.07
C LEU A 211 12.44 -15.90 -0.57
N ILE A 212 12.86 -14.80 0.08
CA ILE A 212 12.45 -13.45 -0.31
C ILE A 212 12.95 -13.13 -1.71
N GLU A 213 14.20 -13.44 -2.08
CA GLU A 213 14.79 -13.17 -3.40
C GLU A 213 14.11 -13.89 -4.57
N MET A 214 13.39 -14.99 -4.33
CA MET A 214 12.64 -15.72 -5.36
C MET A 214 11.42 -14.96 -5.93
N LYS A 215 11.22 -13.68 -5.56
CA LYS A 215 10.13 -12.78 -5.99
C LYS A 215 9.78 -12.98 -7.46
N GLY A 216 8.56 -13.45 -7.75
CA GLY A 216 8.01 -13.46 -9.11
C GLY A 216 8.28 -14.72 -9.95
N HIS A 217 9.02 -15.71 -9.46
CA HIS A 217 9.05 -17.04 -10.08
C HIS A 217 7.93 -17.90 -9.48
N GLY A 218 6.75 -17.87 -10.12
CA GLY A 218 5.61 -18.69 -9.70
C GLY A 218 6.01 -20.15 -9.41
N PHE A 219 5.47 -20.70 -8.32
CA PHE A 219 5.50 -22.11 -7.90
C PHE A 219 6.63 -22.98 -8.49
N HIS A 220 7.90 -22.66 -8.23
CA HIS A 220 9.01 -23.57 -8.56
C HIS A 220 9.81 -23.92 -7.32
N LYS A 221 10.10 -25.22 -7.18
CA LYS A 221 10.95 -25.78 -6.14
C LYS A 221 12.32 -25.07 -6.15
N ILE A 222 12.81 -24.78 -4.95
CA ILE A 222 14.17 -24.33 -4.71
C ILE A 222 15.14 -25.35 -5.35
N PRO A 223 16.03 -24.96 -6.27
CA PRO A 223 17.09 -25.84 -6.76
C PRO A 223 17.97 -26.33 -5.60
N ASP A 224 18.31 -27.61 -5.63
CA ASP A 224 18.99 -28.35 -4.56
C ASP A 224 20.30 -27.74 -4.05
#